data_AF-A0A8J3SIE7-F1
#
_entry.id   AF-A0A8J3SIE7-F1
#
_cell.length_a   1.000
_cell.length_b   1.000
_cell.length_c   1.000
_cell.angle_alpha   90.00
_cell.angle_beta   90.00
_cell.angle_gamma   90.00
#
_symmetry.space_group_name_H-M   'P 1'
#
loop_
_entity.id
_entity.type
_entity.pdbx_description
1 polymer ?
#
loop_
_entity_poly.entity_id
_entity_poly.type
_entity_poly.pdbx_seq_one_letter_code
_entity_poly.pdbx_strand_id
1 'polypeptide(L)'
;MERARQLLGEMLVCCFVVVLLTGAFLAFFYTPSGELVAYDGSHEPLRGVALSAAYDSILDISLEVRGGSFMRNLHHSSSILLGSGVVVWLLLGRFRYASAVLGLGALAGISGYGAADDILSGTVLGEVPIPAWYGLHLLVAVAVGVVLVVSSRREAARRAG
;
A
#
# COMPACT_ATOMS: atom_id res chain seq x y z
N MET A 1 -5.46 2.59 -29.93
CA MET A 1 -5.46 3.13 -28.55
C MET A 1 -6.40 2.38 -27.61
N GLU A 2 -7.58 1.92 -28.08
CA GLU A 2 -8.56 1.14 -27.29
C GLU A 2 -7.97 -0.08 -26.56
N ARG A 3 -7.23 -0.94 -27.28
CA ARG A 3 -6.64 -2.17 -26.72
C ARG A 3 -5.59 -1.91 -25.64
N ALA A 4 -4.74 -0.91 -25.83
CA ALA A 4 -3.71 -0.55 -24.84
C ALA A 4 -4.35 -0.09 -23.52
N ARG A 5 -5.43 0.68 -23.59
CA ARG A 5 -6.21 1.11 -22.41
C ARG A 5 -6.87 -0.05 -21.69
N GLN A 6 -7.35 -1.06 -22.42
CA GLN A 6 -7.94 -2.27 -21.85
C GLN A 6 -6.88 -3.13 -21.13
N LEU A 7 -5.74 -3.40 -21.78
CA LEU A 7 -4.64 -4.16 -21.17
C LEU A 7 -4.08 -3.47 -19.93
N LEU A 8 -3.98 -2.13 -19.94
CA LEU A 8 -3.61 -1.36 -18.75
C LEU A 8 -4.62 -1.55 -17.62
N GLY A 9 -5.92 -1.50 -17.90
CA GLY A 9 -6.96 -1.74 -16.90
C GLY A 9 -6.86 -3.13 -16.25
N GLU A 10 -6.64 -4.17 -17.06
CA GLU A 10 -6.44 -5.54 -16.57
C GLU A 10 -5.17 -5.66 -15.72
N MET A 11 -4.06 -5.06 -16.19
CA MET A 11 -2.81 -5.00 -15.44
C MET A 11 -2.99 -4.33 -14.07
N LEU A 12 -3.75 -3.23 -13.99
CA LEU A 12 -4.00 -2.54 -12.71
C LEU A 12 -4.80 -3.41 -11.73
N VAL A 13 -5.80 -4.15 -12.22
CA VAL A 13 -6.54 -5.11 -11.39
C VAL A 13 -5.62 -6.21 -10.89
N CYS A 14 -4.77 -6.77 -11.74
CA CYS A 14 -3.78 -7.78 -11.34
C CYS A 14 -2.81 -7.25 -10.29
N CYS A 15 -2.27 -6.03 -10.48
CA CYS A 15 -1.39 -5.39 -9.49
C CYS A 15 -2.11 -5.22 -8.15
N PHE A 16 -3.36 -4.75 -8.17
CA PHE A 16 -4.15 -4.58 -6.95
C PHE A 16 -4.41 -5.90 -6.22
N VAL A 17 -4.68 -6.99 -6.95
CA VAL A 17 -4.82 -8.33 -6.36
C VAL A 17 -3.51 -8.76 -5.68
N VAL A 18 -2.36 -8.55 -6.32
CA VAL A 18 -1.05 -8.84 -5.71
C VAL A 18 -0.82 -8.00 -4.45
N VAL A 19 -1.14 -6.70 -4.49
CA VAL A 19 -1.06 -5.81 -3.32
C VAL A 19 -1.95 -6.30 -2.18
N LEU A 20 -3.19 -6.72 -2.46
CA LEU A 20 -4.09 -7.26 -1.44
C LEU A 20 -3.57 -8.55 -0.81
N LEU A 21 -3.12 -9.51 -1.62
CA LEU A 21 -2.63 -10.79 -1.13
C LEU A 21 -1.36 -10.64 -0.30
N THR A 22 -0.40 -9.84 -0.79
CA THR A 22 0.83 -9.55 -0.07
C THR A 22 0.57 -8.70 1.17
N GLY A 23 -0.35 -7.73 1.12
CA GLY A 23 -0.74 -6.92 2.27
C GLY A 23 -1.41 -7.74 3.37
N ALA A 24 -2.28 -8.68 2.99
CA ALA A 24 -2.88 -9.62 3.93
C ALA A 24 -1.82 -10.52 4.59
N PHE A 25 -0.83 -11.01 3.83
CA PHE A 25 0.31 -11.75 4.39
C PHE A 25 1.07 -10.91 5.42
N LEU A 26 1.42 -9.67 5.08
CA LEU A 26 2.16 -8.77 5.97
C LEU A 26 1.36 -8.44 7.24
N ALA A 27 0.05 -8.26 7.12
CA ALA A 27 -0.84 -7.95 8.22
C ALA A 27 -0.88 -9.05 9.31
N PHE A 28 -0.57 -10.32 8.96
CA PHE A 28 -0.50 -11.40 9.97
C PHE A 28 0.69 -11.25 10.93
N PHE A 29 1.74 -10.56 10.53
CA PHE A 29 2.98 -10.40 11.30
C PHE A 29 3.21 -8.97 11.78
N TYR A 30 2.38 -8.03 11.34
CA TYR A 30 2.55 -6.61 11.62
C TYR A 30 1.84 -6.19 12.91
N THR A 31 2.50 -5.38 13.73
CA THR A 31 1.96 -4.85 14.99
C THR A 31 1.69 -3.34 14.86
N PRO A 32 0.42 -2.89 14.75
CA PRO A 32 0.10 -1.47 14.58
C PRO A 32 0.18 -0.67 15.90
N SER A 33 1.36 -0.56 16.51
CA SER A 33 1.57 0.15 17.78
C SER A 33 2.76 1.10 17.75
N GLY A 34 2.57 2.29 18.30
CA GLY A 34 3.62 3.30 18.52
C GLY A 34 4.33 3.18 19.87
N GLU A 35 4.04 2.14 20.64
CA GLU A 35 4.77 1.85 21.88
C GLU A 35 6.26 1.63 21.58
N LEU A 36 7.13 2.24 22.37
CA LEU A 36 8.57 2.09 22.22
C LEU A 36 9.03 0.77 22.85
N VAL A 37 9.69 -0.05 22.04
CA VAL A 37 10.32 -1.31 22.44
C VAL A 37 11.82 -1.24 22.19
N ALA A 38 12.60 -1.90 23.04
CA ALA A 38 14.03 -2.04 22.83
C ALA A 38 14.26 -3.18 21.83
N TYR A 39 14.88 -2.88 20.70
CA TYR A 39 15.14 -3.88 19.66
C TYR A 39 16.11 -4.96 20.13
N ASP A 40 15.74 -6.23 19.95
CA ASP A 40 16.56 -7.40 20.30
C ASP A 40 16.67 -8.43 19.16
N GLY A 41 16.39 -8.00 17.93
CA GLY A 41 16.42 -8.87 16.74
C GLY A 41 17.83 -9.17 16.20
N SER A 42 17.89 -9.81 15.04
CA SER A 42 19.14 -10.24 14.38
C SER A 42 19.98 -9.10 13.80
N HIS A 43 19.39 -7.92 13.56
CA HIS A 43 20.12 -6.76 13.06
C HIS A 43 20.95 -6.07 14.15
N GLU A 44 22.16 -6.59 14.40
CA GLU A 44 23.11 -6.12 15.42
C GLU A 44 23.23 -4.59 15.56
N PRO A 45 23.32 -3.77 14.49
CA PRO A 45 23.46 -2.32 14.63
C PRO A 45 22.30 -1.61 15.34
N LEU A 46 21.13 -2.23 15.39
CA LEU A 46 19.95 -1.66 16.05
C LEU A 46 19.72 -2.23 17.46
N ARG A 47 20.52 -3.18 17.93
CA ARG A 47 20.29 -3.83 19.25
C ARG A 47 20.33 -2.82 20.39
N GLY A 48 19.28 -2.84 21.21
CA GLY A 48 19.08 -1.92 22.34
C GLY A 48 18.55 -0.53 21.96
N VAL A 49 18.36 -0.24 20.67
CA VAL A 49 17.73 1.01 20.22
C VAL A 49 16.23 0.96 20.51
N ALA A 50 15.70 2.01 21.12
CA ALA A 50 14.27 2.17 21.31
C ALA A 50 13.61 2.59 19.99
N LEU A 51 12.66 1.78 19.51
CA LEU A 51 11.92 1.99 18.27
C LEU A 51 10.46 1.59 18.45
N SER A 52 9.56 2.04 17.58
CA SER A 52 8.15 1.67 17.70
C SER A 52 7.94 0.17 17.49
N ALA A 53 6.98 -0.43 18.19
CA ALA A 53 6.59 -1.82 17.98
C ALA A 53 6.16 -2.10 16.52
N ALA A 54 5.65 -1.08 15.82
CA ALA A 54 5.40 -1.16 14.38
C ALA A 54 6.68 -1.32 13.57
N TYR A 55 7.69 -0.49 13.81
CA TYR A 55 8.97 -0.61 13.12
C TYR A 55 9.70 -1.92 13.50
N ASP A 56 9.61 -2.35 14.75
CA ASP A 56 10.14 -3.63 15.23
C ASP A 56 9.55 -4.80 14.44
N SER A 57 8.21 -4.85 14.32
CA SER A 57 7.53 -5.89 13.54
C SER A 57 7.89 -5.88 12.06
N ILE A 58 8.23 -4.71 11.51
CA ILE A 58 8.70 -4.59 10.12
C ILE A 58 10.10 -5.22 9.95
N LEU A 59 10.99 -5.02 10.92
CA LEU A 59 12.30 -5.65 10.92
C LEU A 59 12.16 -7.17 11.04
N ASP A 60 11.31 -7.65 11.95
CA ASP A 60 11.01 -9.08 12.12
C ASP A 60 10.49 -9.71 10.83
N ILE A 61 9.50 -9.09 10.17
CA ILE A 61 9.00 -9.53 8.86
C ILE A 61 10.13 -9.60 7.83
N SER A 62 11.04 -8.63 7.85
CA SER A 62 12.07 -8.53 6.81
C SER A 62 13.20 -9.53 7.01
N LEU A 63 13.52 -9.87 8.25
CA LEU A 63 14.75 -10.58 8.59
C LEU A 63 14.49 -12.02 9.09
N GLU A 64 13.38 -12.25 9.79
CA GLU A 64 13.10 -13.52 10.47
C GLU A 64 12.00 -14.33 9.76
N VAL A 65 10.96 -13.67 9.26
CA VAL A 65 9.85 -14.35 8.57
C VAL A 65 10.32 -14.88 7.21
N ARG A 66 10.21 -16.21 7.02
CA ARG A 66 10.55 -16.85 5.73
C ARG A 66 9.77 -16.24 4.58
N GLY A 67 10.48 -15.64 3.63
CA GLY A 67 9.89 -14.97 2.48
C GLY A 67 9.31 -13.59 2.79
N GLY A 68 9.43 -13.07 4.02
CA GLY A 68 8.83 -11.81 4.41
C GLY A 68 9.45 -10.60 3.69
N SER A 69 10.78 -10.54 3.54
CA SER A 69 11.44 -9.51 2.69
C SER A 69 10.95 -9.54 1.23
N PHE A 70 10.78 -10.73 0.66
CA PHE A 70 10.22 -10.88 -0.68
C PHE A 70 8.78 -10.35 -0.75
N MET A 71 7.92 -10.71 0.21
CA MET A 71 6.54 -10.23 0.28
C MET A 71 6.45 -8.72 0.43
N ARG A 72 7.31 -8.11 1.27
CA ARG A 72 7.40 -6.64 1.41
C ARG A 72 7.81 -5.97 0.11
N ASN A 73 8.87 -6.48 -0.52
CA ASN A 73 9.35 -5.92 -1.79
C ASN A 73 8.31 -6.07 -2.90
N LEU A 74 7.61 -7.21 -2.96
CA LEU A 74 6.55 -7.46 -3.93
C LEU A 74 5.34 -6.55 -3.68
N HIS A 75 4.93 -6.37 -2.43
CA HIS A 75 3.86 -5.44 -2.04
C HIS A 75 4.19 -4.01 -2.46
N HIS A 76 5.40 -3.55 -2.13
CA HIS A 76 5.86 -2.21 -2.43
C HIS A 76 6.01 -1.98 -3.94
N SER A 77 6.70 -2.87 -4.65
CA SER A 77 6.90 -2.78 -6.10
C SER A 77 5.55 -2.80 -6.85
N SER A 78 4.63 -3.67 -6.44
CA SER A 78 3.28 -3.75 -7.03
C SER A 78 2.46 -2.51 -6.74
N SER A 79 2.63 -1.89 -5.58
CA SER A 79 1.98 -0.62 -5.23
C SER A 79 2.49 0.54 -6.09
N ILE A 80 3.79 0.60 -6.37
CA ILE A 80 4.39 1.58 -7.30
C ILE A 80 3.86 1.36 -8.72
N LEU A 81 3.83 0.12 -9.20
CA LEU A 81 3.29 -0.22 -10.53
C LEU A 81 1.80 0.14 -10.65
N LEU A 82 1.01 -0.13 -9.60
CA LEU A 82 -0.39 0.28 -9.53
C LEU A 82 -0.53 1.81 -9.61
N GLY A 83 0.22 2.55 -8.80
CA GLY A 83 0.18 4.02 -8.77
C GLY A 83 0.60 4.65 -10.10
N SER A 84 1.75 4.25 -10.64
CA SER A 84 2.27 4.74 -11.93
C SER A 84 1.38 4.35 -13.10
N GLY A 85 0.87 3.11 -13.12
CA GLY A 85 -0.07 2.65 -14.15
C GLY A 85 -1.39 3.41 -14.13
N VAL A 86 -1.88 3.80 -12.94
CA VAL A 86 -3.07 4.66 -12.80
C VAL A 86 -2.82 6.05 -13.38
N VAL A 87 -1.64 6.64 -13.14
CA VAL A 87 -1.25 7.94 -13.73
C VAL A 87 -1.29 7.84 -15.26
N VAL A 88 -0.65 6.83 -15.84
CA VAL A 88 -0.65 6.60 -17.29
C VAL A 88 -2.08 6.39 -17.82
N TRP A 89 -2.89 5.59 -17.11
CA TRP A 89 -4.28 5.33 -17.50
C TRP A 89 -5.15 6.59 -17.51
N LEU A 90 -4.94 7.51 -16.56
CA LEU A 90 -5.64 8.79 -16.50
C LEU A 90 -5.23 9.73 -17.64
N LEU A 91 -3.93 9.82 -17.95
CA LEU A 91 -3.38 10.62 -19.06
C LEU A 91 -3.91 10.14 -20.42
N LEU A 92 -4.18 8.85 -20.56
CA LEU A 92 -4.72 8.26 -21.79
C LEU A 92 -6.23 8.48 -22.00
N GLY A 93 -6.95 9.18 -21.10
CA GLY A 93 -8.29 9.66 -21.45
C GLY A 93 -9.36 9.80 -20.36
N ARG A 94 -9.01 9.90 -19.06
CA ARG A 94 -10.02 10.09 -17.98
C ARG A 94 -9.70 11.23 -17.01
N PHE A 95 -9.32 12.39 -17.55
CA PHE A 95 -8.86 13.56 -16.78
C PHE A 95 -9.85 14.04 -15.69
N ARG A 96 -11.18 13.93 -15.92
CA ARG A 96 -12.20 14.40 -14.97
C ARG A 96 -12.17 13.75 -13.58
N TYR A 97 -11.60 12.55 -13.45
CA TYR A 97 -11.48 11.83 -12.18
C TYR A 97 -10.02 11.74 -11.71
N ALA A 98 -9.10 12.38 -12.43
CA ALA A 98 -7.67 12.25 -12.18
C ALA A 98 -7.30 12.75 -10.79
N SER A 99 -7.79 13.91 -10.37
CA SER A 99 -7.50 14.47 -9.04
C SER A 99 -7.94 13.56 -7.89
N ALA A 100 -9.16 13.01 -7.96
CA ALA A 100 -9.70 12.11 -6.95
C ALA A 100 -8.91 10.79 -6.88
N VAL A 101 -8.58 10.20 -8.03
CA VAL A 101 -7.86 8.93 -8.10
C VAL A 101 -6.39 9.09 -7.71
N LEU A 102 -5.74 10.18 -8.13
CA LEU A 102 -4.38 10.53 -7.70
C LEU A 102 -4.32 10.83 -6.21
N GLY A 103 -5.31 11.54 -5.67
CA GLY A 103 -5.45 11.77 -4.23
C GLY A 103 -5.58 10.46 -3.46
N LEU A 104 -6.40 9.52 -3.93
CA LEU A 104 -6.55 8.21 -3.31
C LEU A 104 -5.24 7.39 -3.36
N GLY A 105 -4.52 7.42 -4.49
CA GLY A 105 -3.22 6.75 -4.63
C GLY A 105 -2.14 7.37 -3.72
N ALA A 106 -2.09 8.69 -3.62
CA ALA A 106 -1.19 9.40 -2.72
C ALA A 106 -1.50 9.08 -1.25
N LEU A 107 -2.78 9.08 -0.87
CA LEU A 107 -3.21 8.68 0.48
C LEU A 107 -2.84 7.23 0.79
N ALA A 108 -2.96 6.31 -0.18
CA ALA A 108 -2.56 4.91 -0.01
C ALA A 108 -1.05 4.81 0.31
N GLY A 109 -0.21 5.53 -0.44
CA GLY A 109 1.23 5.54 -0.24
C GLY A 109 1.63 6.17 1.10
N ILE A 110 1.13 7.38 1.39
CA ILE A 110 1.46 8.10 2.62
C ILE A 110 1.00 7.34 3.85
N SER A 111 -0.22 6.78 3.84
CA SER A 111 -0.71 5.98 4.97
C SER A 111 0.06 4.67 5.18
N GLY A 112 0.58 4.07 4.11
CA GLY A 112 1.45 2.90 4.21
C GLY A 112 2.77 3.22 4.91
N TYR A 113 3.42 4.33 4.52
CA TYR A 113 4.64 4.80 5.20
C TYR A 113 4.38 5.30 6.62
N GLY A 114 3.24 5.95 6.87
CA GLY A 114 2.84 6.36 8.22
C GLY A 114 2.61 5.17 9.15
N ALA A 115 2.06 4.06 8.63
CA ALA A 115 1.94 2.82 9.39
C ALA A 115 3.30 2.17 9.63
N ALA A 116 4.25 2.33 8.71
CA ALA A 116 5.59 1.77 8.85
C ALA A 116 6.48 2.50 9.86
N ASP A 117 6.11 3.73 10.24
CA ASP A 117 6.88 4.59 11.14
C ASP A 117 8.36 4.72 10.74
N ASP A 118 8.58 4.90 9.42
CA ASP A 118 9.90 4.97 8.81
C ASP A 118 10.24 6.40 8.32
N ILE A 119 9.94 6.71 7.07
CA ILE A 119 10.28 7.95 6.37
C ILE A 119 9.52 9.15 6.94
N LEU A 120 8.32 8.91 7.49
CA LEU A 120 7.51 9.98 8.09
C LEU A 120 7.86 10.25 9.55
N SER A 121 8.67 9.39 10.19
CA SER A 121 9.10 9.59 11.57
C SER A 121 9.87 10.91 11.72
N GLY A 122 9.62 11.64 12.81
CA GLY A 122 10.23 12.95 13.06
C GLY A 122 9.67 14.12 12.23
N THR A 123 8.65 13.89 11.39
CA THR A 123 7.90 14.96 10.71
C THR A 123 6.57 15.24 11.42
N VAL A 124 5.87 16.31 11.05
CA VAL A 124 4.50 16.60 11.55
C VAL A 124 3.53 15.44 11.28
N LEU A 125 3.73 14.68 10.19
CA LEU A 125 2.91 13.51 9.87
C LEU A 125 3.23 12.30 10.76
N GLY A 126 4.43 12.24 11.33
CA GLY A 126 4.85 11.19 12.25
C GLY A 126 4.25 11.33 13.65
N GLU A 127 3.71 12.50 14.01
CA GLU A 127 3.01 12.70 15.28
C GLU A 127 1.63 12.01 15.32
N VAL A 128 1.09 11.65 14.15
CA VAL A 128 -0.21 10.96 14.05
C VAL A 128 -0.05 9.52 14.55
N PRO A 129 -0.95 9.02 15.42
CA PRO A 129 -0.83 7.67 15.97
C PRO A 129 -0.78 6.59 14.88
N ILE A 130 0.17 5.66 15.01
CA ILE A 130 0.34 4.54 14.07
C ILE A 130 -0.96 3.74 13.82
N PRO A 131 -1.79 3.41 14.83
CA PRO A 131 -3.08 2.76 14.58
C PRO A 131 -4.00 3.54 13.63
N ALA A 132 -3.94 4.88 13.67
CA ALA A 132 -4.72 5.73 12.79
C ALA A 132 -4.21 5.68 11.34
N TRP A 133 -2.89 5.68 11.15
CA TRP A 133 -2.28 5.47 9.83
C TRP A 133 -2.63 4.11 9.25
N TYR A 134 -2.52 3.06 10.06
CA TYR A 134 -2.86 1.71 9.66
C TYR A 134 -4.36 1.59 9.28
N GLY A 135 -5.25 2.15 10.10
CA GLY A 135 -6.68 2.21 9.80
C GLY A 135 -6.97 2.96 8.49
N LEU A 136 -6.32 4.10 8.27
CA LEU A 136 -6.45 4.85 7.02
C LEU A 136 -5.94 4.04 5.82
N HIS A 137 -4.83 3.34 5.95
CA HIS A 137 -4.27 2.49 4.89
C HIS A 137 -5.25 1.39 4.46
N LEU A 138 -5.85 0.71 5.44
CA LEU A 138 -6.89 -0.31 5.18
C LEU A 138 -8.14 0.30 4.51
N LEU A 139 -8.61 1.44 5.01
CA LEU A 139 -9.77 2.13 4.44
C LEU A 139 -9.53 2.54 2.98
N VAL A 140 -8.34 3.08 2.68
CA VAL A 140 -7.96 3.46 1.32
C VAL A 140 -7.84 2.23 0.42
N ALA A 141 -7.25 1.13 0.89
CA ALA A 141 -7.17 -0.12 0.14
C ALA A 141 -8.56 -0.66 -0.22
N VAL A 142 -9.51 -0.63 0.72
CA VAL A 142 -10.92 -0.99 0.47
C VAL A 142 -11.55 -0.05 -0.55
N ALA A 143 -11.34 1.26 -0.42
CA ALA A 143 -11.88 2.25 -1.36
C ALA A 143 -11.36 2.03 -2.79
N VAL A 144 -10.07 1.76 -2.97
CA VAL A 144 -9.47 1.41 -4.27
C VAL A 144 -10.14 0.15 -4.84
N GLY A 145 -10.31 -0.89 -4.03
CA GLY A 145 -10.99 -2.12 -4.44
C GLY A 145 -12.43 -1.89 -4.90
N VAL A 146 -13.20 -1.11 -4.14
CA VAL A 146 -14.57 -0.73 -4.50
C VAL A 146 -14.59 0.05 -5.82
N VAL A 147 -13.69 1.02 -6.00
CA VAL A 147 -13.59 1.80 -7.25
C VAL A 147 -13.29 0.90 -8.45
N LEU A 148 -12.35 -0.03 -8.32
CA LEU A 148 -12.01 -0.97 -9.40
C LEU A 148 -13.18 -1.90 -9.75
N VAL A 149 -13.87 -2.45 -8.74
CA VAL A 149 -15.04 -3.32 -8.94
C VAL A 149 -16.19 -2.55 -9.60
N VAL A 150 -16.52 -1.37 -9.09
CA VAL A 150 -17.59 -0.53 -9.67
C VAL A 150 -17.24 -0.12 -11.09
N SER A 151 -15.99 0.26 -11.35
CA SER A 151 -15.52 0.60 -12.70
C SER A 151 -15.66 -0.59 -13.65
N SER A 152 -15.24 -1.79 -13.23
CA SER A 152 -15.36 -3.02 -14.00
C SER A 152 -16.83 -3.33 -14.35
N ARG A 153 -17.73 -3.27 -13.36
CA ARG A 153 -19.17 -3.51 -13.57
C ARG A 153 -19.81 -2.51 -14.53
N ARG A 154 -19.44 -1.22 -14.43
CA ARG A 154 -19.94 -0.17 -15.34
C ARG A 154 -19.45 -0.38 -16.78
N GLU A 155 -18.23 -0.86 -16.95
CA GLU A 155 -17.68 -1.17 -18.27
C GLU A 155 -18.38 -2.40 -18.89
N ALA A 156 -18.66 -3.43 -18.09
CA ALA A 156 -19.42 -4.61 -18.53
C ALA A 156 -20.84 -4.25 -19.00
N ALA A 157 -21.54 -3.39 -18.25
CA ALA A 157 -22.89 -2.93 -18.61
C ALA A 157 -22.92 -2.14 -19.94
N ARG A 158 -21.88 -1.37 -20.24
CA ARG A 158 -21.75 -0.62 -21.52
C ARG A 158 -21.49 -1.50 -22.74
N ARG A 159 -21.01 -2.73 -22.54
CA ARG A 159 -20.75 -3.68 -23.63
C ARG A 159 -21.97 -4.56 -23.95
N ALA A 160 -22.95 -4.60 -23.05
CA ALA A 160 -24.14 -5.44 -23.15
C ALA A 160 -25.37 -4.73 -23.73
N GLY A 161 -25.28 -3.41 -23.98
CA GLY A 161 -26.30 -2.61 -24.66
C GLY A 161 -25.70 -1.89 -25.84
#